data_AF-A0A6A5RU63-F1
#
_entry.id   AF-A0A6A5RU63-F1
#
_cell.length_a   1.000
_cell.length_b   1.000
_cell.length_c   1.000
_cell.angle_alpha   90.00
_cell.angle_beta   90.00
_cell.angle_gamma   90.00
#
_symmetry.space_group_name_H-M   'P 1'
#
loop_
_entity.id
_entity.type
_entity.pdbx_description
1 polymer ?
#
loop_
_entity_poly.entity_id
_entity_poly.type
_entity_poly.pdbx_seq_one_letter_code
_entity_poly.pdbx_strand_id
1 'polypeptide(L)'
;MTVSFDPTHPPGLPWHPIPSGSATCKVHLIQAGGLAIPTDMALLPGPDKPIDPTNENQKEEITGKYYAPDYVFLIEHTTTRDKYLFDLGIRKDLENLPPTIVKNVLPQFDCEPKSPAEILQEHGSPEQQPEKVKAIIFSHMHFDHVGDGAKAGFENAELWVGPTCCTYARPGYPVDEKAPTLSETLPTDGSRKIVEAFVSDELLEEAGDKRAGKVMEGLQKGLYNAVALKKADWIGLGAFDRAFDVFGDGSAYLIDAPGHSEGHQMILIRTTTGSGGDTFVLLAGDCFHHPELLKEPRRTARPPYSKSGMHSDPETALGTIYRTKEFAQKDNVWVVAAHDFSVGNNIQPGVKEIQGLVQINDWQEKKWKKPLHGEW
;
A
#
# COMPACT_ATOMS: atom_id res chain seq x y z
N MET A 1 -17.74 7.31 19.12
CA MET A 1 -17.15 8.59 19.58
C MET A 1 -16.10 8.98 18.56
N THR A 2 -16.35 10.02 17.77
CA THR A 2 -15.36 10.57 16.85
C THR A 2 -14.26 11.20 17.70
N VAL A 3 -13.08 10.59 17.71
CA VAL A 3 -11.88 11.25 18.24
C VAL A 3 -11.56 12.35 17.24
N SER A 4 -11.85 13.61 17.58
CA SER A 4 -11.37 14.73 16.80
C SER A 4 -9.84 14.62 16.75
N PHE A 5 -9.30 14.39 15.58
CA PHE A 5 -7.86 14.31 15.38
C PHE A 5 -7.26 15.69 15.69
N ASP A 6 -6.56 15.80 16.81
CA ASP A 6 -5.71 16.96 17.10
C ASP A 6 -4.35 16.70 16.43
N PRO A 7 -4.02 17.38 15.32
CA PRO A 7 -2.76 17.18 14.63
C PRO A 7 -1.55 17.59 15.48
N THR A 8 -1.74 18.23 16.64
CA THR A 8 -0.65 18.67 17.52
C THR A 8 -0.27 17.65 18.60
N HIS A 9 -1.11 16.64 18.88
CA HIS A 9 -0.85 15.59 19.85
C HIS A 9 -0.98 14.20 19.20
N PRO A 10 0.00 13.28 19.36
CA PRO A 10 -0.18 11.91 18.89
C PRO A 10 -1.43 11.33 19.56
N PRO A 11 -2.39 10.78 18.79
CA PRO A 11 -3.62 10.27 19.38
C PRO A 11 -3.28 9.15 20.38
N GLY A 12 -4.00 9.12 21.52
CA GLY A 12 -4.00 7.97 22.42
C GLY A 12 -4.70 6.79 21.75
N LEU A 13 -4.06 6.21 20.73
CA LEU A 13 -4.64 5.18 19.89
C LEU A 13 -4.82 3.88 20.69
N PRO A 14 -5.99 3.22 20.59
CA PRO A 14 -6.16 1.92 21.20
C PRO A 14 -5.22 0.92 20.53
N TRP A 15 -4.74 -0.05 21.31
CA TRP A 15 -4.03 -1.22 20.78
C TRP A 15 -4.89 -2.47 20.98
N HIS A 16 -5.53 -2.91 19.90
CA HIS A 16 -6.26 -4.16 19.85
C HIS A 16 -5.27 -5.34 19.74
N PRO A 17 -5.46 -6.43 20.50
CA PRO A 17 -4.59 -7.60 20.41
C PRO A 17 -4.55 -8.18 18.99
N ILE A 18 -3.38 -8.63 18.55
CA ILE A 18 -3.28 -9.50 17.37
C ILE A 18 -3.68 -10.92 17.81
N PRO A 19 -4.71 -11.55 17.20
CA PRO A 19 -5.12 -12.89 17.60
C PRO A 19 -3.96 -13.90 17.53
N SER A 20 -3.89 -14.80 18.50
CA SER A 20 -2.90 -15.89 18.50
C SER A 20 -3.17 -16.86 17.35
N GLY A 21 -2.12 -17.40 16.74
CA GLY A 21 -2.23 -18.42 15.69
C GLY A 21 -0.91 -19.15 15.48
N SER A 22 -0.98 -20.33 14.86
CA SER A 22 0.21 -21.14 14.51
C SER A 22 0.54 -21.14 13.02
N ALA A 23 -0.36 -20.61 12.19
CA ALA A 23 -0.14 -20.50 10.75
C ALA A 23 0.70 -19.26 10.43
N THR A 24 1.50 -19.36 9.37
CA THR A 24 2.40 -18.29 8.91
C THR A 24 2.37 -18.17 7.39
N CYS A 25 2.96 -17.09 6.88
CA CYS A 25 3.26 -16.95 5.46
C CYS A 25 4.76 -16.76 5.24
N LYS A 26 5.26 -17.19 4.09
CA LYS A 26 6.57 -16.71 3.58
C LYS A 26 6.35 -15.44 2.77
N VAL A 27 7.20 -14.45 2.98
CA VAL A 27 7.13 -13.16 2.28
C VAL A 27 8.45 -12.96 1.55
N HIS A 28 8.38 -12.71 0.24
CA HIS A 28 9.53 -12.31 -0.56
C HIS A 28 9.31 -10.88 -1.05
N LEU A 29 10.27 -10.02 -0.78
CA LEU A 29 10.36 -8.69 -1.38
C LEU A 29 10.91 -8.84 -2.81
N ILE A 30 10.25 -8.17 -3.74
CA ILE A 30 10.66 -7.99 -5.13
C ILE A 30 10.73 -6.49 -5.38
N GLN A 31 11.87 -5.99 -5.84
CA GLN A 31 11.96 -4.60 -6.30
C GLN A 31 11.60 -4.54 -7.78
N ALA A 32 10.39 -4.11 -8.09
CA ALA A 32 9.83 -3.95 -9.43
C ALA A 32 10.30 -2.64 -10.09
N GLY A 33 11.55 -2.26 -9.84
CA GLY A 33 12.15 -1.01 -10.27
C GLY A 33 12.03 0.09 -9.22
N GLY A 34 11.73 1.30 -9.67
CA GLY A 34 11.51 2.46 -8.79
C GLY A 34 11.24 3.74 -9.56
N LEU A 35 11.17 4.85 -8.83
CA LEU A 35 10.91 6.16 -9.38
C LEU A 35 11.56 7.27 -8.56
N ALA A 36 11.90 8.39 -9.19
CA ALA A 36 12.30 9.60 -8.47
C ALA A 36 11.07 10.46 -8.12
N ILE A 37 10.82 10.68 -6.83
CA ILE A 37 9.70 11.45 -6.30
C ILE A 37 10.15 12.88 -5.95
N PRO A 38 9.44 13.94 -6.37
CA PRO A 38 9.68 15.30 -5.88
C PRO A 38 9.54 15.39 -4.37
N THR A 39 10.57 15.87 -3.68
CA THR A 39 10.62 15.88 -2.22
C THR A 39 9.47 16.67 -1.61
N ASP A 40 9.10 17.80 -2.22
CA ASP A 40 8.04 18.71 -1.79
C ASP A 40 6.61 18.12 -1.92
N MET A 41 6.47 17.06 -2.71
CA MET A 41 5.21 16.33 -2.87
C MET A 41 4.98 15.33 -1.73
N ALA A 42 6.05 14.82 -1.10
CA ALA A 42 5.96 13.85 -0.01
C ALA A 42 6.24 14.47 1.37
N LEU A 43 7.18 15.41 1.47
CA LEU A 43 7.82 15.81 2.72
C LEU A 43 7.86 17.34 2.90
N LEU A 44 7.39 17.79 4.06
CA LEU A 44 7.55 19.15 4.54
C LEU A 44 8.95 19.34 5.19
N PRO A 45 9.48 20.58 5.17
CA PRO A 45 10.76 20.93 5.81
C PRO A 45 10.73 20.79 7.34
N GLY A 46 9.57 20.56 7.93
CA GLY A 46 9.37 20.30 9.35
C GLY A 46 7.91 19.98 9.67
N PRO A 47 7.60 19.59 10.91
CA PRO A 47 6.23 19.30 11.34
C PRO A 47 5.33 20.51 11.07
N ASP A 48 4.34 20.36 10.19
CA ASP A 48 3.40 21.43 9.84
C ASP A 48 4.08 22.77 9.47
N LYS A 49 5.28 22.68 8.88
CA LYS A 49 6.05 23.84 8.44
C LYS A 49 5.76 24.08 6.96
N PRO A 50 5.20 25.25 6.58
CA PRO A 50 4.95 25.57 5.19
C PRO A 50 6.23 25.54 4.35
N ILE A 51 6.06 25.16 3.09
CA ILE A 51 7.09 25.29 2.07
C ILE A 51 7.16 26.77 1.64
N ASP A 52 8.32 27.41 1.82
CA ASP A 52 8.55 28.80 1.38
C ASP A 52 9.38 28.82 0.08
N PRO A 53 8.73 29.01 -1.10
CA PRO A 53 9.43 29.00 -2.38
C PRO A 53 10.40 30.19 -2.57
N THR A 54 10.36 31.19 -1.69
CA THR A 54 11.27 32.35 -1.74
C THR A 54 12.52 32.15 -0.88
N ASN A 55 12.54 31.12 -0.03
CA ASN A 55 13.65 30.84 0.86
C ASN A 55 14.73 30.03 0.15
N GLU A 56 15.85 30.66 -0.19
CA GLU A 56 16.97 30.01 -0.87
C GLU A 56 17.56 28.82 -0.08
N ASN A 57 17.42 28.80 1.25
CA ASN A 57 17.89 27.70 2.09
C ASN A 57 16.95 26.48 2.07
N GLN A 58 15.71 26.61 1.60
CA GLN A 58 14.79 25.49 1.39
C GLN A 58 14.81 25.01 -0.07
N LYS A 59 15.54 25.67 -0.96
CA LYS A 59 15.47 25.43 -2.41
C LYS A 59 15.85 24.01 -2.82
N GLU A 60 16.82 23.39 -2.15
CA GLU A 60 17.17 21.97 -2.34
C GLU A 60 16.07 21.03 -1.80
N GLU A 61 15.45 21.35 -0.65
CA GLU A 61 14.30 20.60 -0.10
C GLU A 61 13.04 20.73 -0.98
N ILE A 62 12.92 21.83 -1.75
CA ILE A 62 11.74 22.16 -2.56
C ILE A 62 11.85 21.66 -4.00
N THR A 63 13.05 21.65 -4.60
CA THR A 63 13.22 21.34 -6.04
C THR A 63 13.91 20.00 -6.33
N GLY A 64 14.38 19.30 -5.29
CA GLY A 64 15.01 18.00 -5.43
C GLY A 64 14.02 16.86 -5.65
N LYS A 65 14.55 15.74 -6.16
CA LYS A 65 13.87 14.44 -6.13
C LYS A 65 14.71 13.46 -5.32
N TYR A 66 14.06 12.51 -4.66
CA TYR A 66 14.71 11.36 -4.06
C TYR A 66 14.28 10.08 -4.79
N TYR A 67 15.17 9.10 -4.86
CA TYR A 67 14.83 7.79 -5.41
C TYR A 67 13.99 7.00 -4.40
N ALA A 68 12.85 6.50 -4.87
CA ALA A 68 12.01 5.57 -4.16
C ALA A 68 12.00 4.22 -4.92
N PRO A 69 12.19 3.09 -4.22
CA PRO A 69 11.96 1.79 -4.82
C PRO A 69 10.47 1.61 -5.14
N ASP A 70 10.15 0.65 -5.99
CA ASP A 70 8.79 0.16 -6.19
C ASP A 70 8.74 -1.31 -5.75
N TYR A 71 8.31 -1.54 -4.50
CA TYR A 71 8.30 -2.88 -3.92
C TYR A 71 6.97 -3.61 -4.13
N VAL A 72 7.10 -4.83 -4.63
CA VAL A 72 6.04 -5.84 -4.77
C VAL A 72 6.38 -7.02 -3.87
N PHE A 73 5.36 -7.72 -3.34
CA PHE A 73 5.59 -8.82 -2.40
C PHE A 73 4.94 -10.11 -2.85
N LEU A 74 5.74 -11.17 -2.99
CA LEU A 74 5.23 -12.53 -3.16
C LEU A 74 5.00 -13.17 -1.80
N ILE A 75 3.74 -13.47 -1.50
CA ILE A 75 3.27 -14.06 -0.25
C ILE A 75 2.88 -15.52 -0.52
N GLU A 76 3.51 -16.45 0.18
CA GLU A 76 3.10 -17.85 0.18
C GLU A 76 2.43 -18.19 1.50
N HIS A 77 1.14 -18.53 1.44
CA HIS A 77 0.41 -19.04 2.60
C HIS A 77 0.88 -20.46 2.91
N THR A 78 1.48 -20.68 4.09
CA THR A 78 2.20 -21.95 4.33
C THR A 78 1.26 -23.15 4.46
N THR A 79 0.05 -22.94 4.98
CA THR A 79 -0.98 -23.98 5.16
C THR A 79 -1.51 -24.51 3.83
N THR A 80 -1.92 -23.62 2.91
CA THR A 80 -2.50 -24.05 1.62
C THR A 80 -1.49 -24.14 0.49
N ARG A 81 -0.29 -23.58 0.67
CA ARG A 81 0.73 -23.40 -0.36
C ARG A 81 0.29 -22.49 -1.51
N ASP A 82 -0.81 -21.75 -1.36
CA ASP A 82 -1.22 -20.75 -2.35
C ASP A 82 -0.25 -19.56 -2.36
N LYS A 83 -0.07 -18.96 -3.53
CA LYS A 83 0.74 -17.75 -3.70
C LYS A 83 -0.13 -16.56 -4.04
N TYR A 84 0.22 -15.43 -3.47
CA TYR A 84 -0.43 -14.14 -3.64
C TYR A 84 0.64 -13.10 -3.95
N LEU A 85 0.28 -12.10 -4.74
CA LEU A 85 1.09 -10.89 -4.86
C LEU A 85 0.42 -9.75 -4.12
N PHE A 86 1.21 -8.89 -3.49
CA PHE A 86 0.77 -7.60 -2.98
C PHE A 86 1.36 -6.52 -3.88
N ASP A 87 0.50 -5.83 -4.64
CA ASP A 87 0.80 -4.91 -5.74
C ASP A 87 1.56 -5.55 -6.93
N LEU A 88 1.75 -4.77 -8.00
CA LEU A 88 2.40 -5.17 -9.26
C LEU A 88 3.39 -4.13 -9.83
N GLY A 89 3.61 -3.03 -9.12
CA GLY A 89 4.50 -1.97 -9.56
C GLY A 89 3.99 -1.19 -10.78
N ILE A 90 4.91 -0.50 -11.45
CA ILE A 90 4.66 0.29 -12.65
C ILE A 90 4.69 -0.58 -13.93
N ARG A 91 3.74 -0.37 -14.87
CA ARG A 91 3.81 -0.99 -16.21
C ARG A 91 4.99 -0.49 -17.03
N LYS A 92 5.62 -1.37 -17.82
CA LYS A 92 6.80 -1.02 -18.63
C LYS A 92 6.48 -0.09 -19.81
N ASP A 93 5.30 -0.24 -20.40
CA ASP A 93 4.78 0.54 -21.53
C ASP A 93 4.01 1.77 -21.02
N LEU A 94 4.73 2.72 -20.42
CA LEU A 94 4.19 3.91 -19.76
C LEU A 94 3.23 4.73 -20.66
N GLU A 95 3.44 4.71 -21.97
CA GLU A 95 2.59 5.38 -22.96
C GLU A 95 1.15 4.86 -23.00
N ASN A 96 0.91 3.63 -22.50
CA ASN A 96 -0.41 3.00 -22.45
C ASN A 96 -1.14 3.21 -21.11
N LEU A 97 -0.57 4.02 -20.21
CA LEU A 97 -1.31 4.55 -19.06
C LEU A 97 -2.45 5.48 -19.52
N PRO A 98 -3.46 5.76 -18.67
CA PRO A 98 -4.52 6.69 -19.01
C PRO A 98 -3.96 8.05 -19.45
N PRO A 99 -4.54 8.71 -20.47
CA PRO A 99 -3.98 9.96 -21.00
C PRO A 99 -3.78 11.07 -19.96
N THR A 100 -4.62 11.10 -18.90
CA THR A 100 -4.44 12.04 -17.78
C THR A 100 -3.17 11.78 -17.00
N ILE A 101 -2.82 10.50 -16.76
CA ILE A 101 -1.60 10.09 -16.07
C ILE A 101 -0.39 10.43 -16.93
N VAL A 102 -0.41 10.08 -18.21
CA VAL A 102 0.68 10.35 -19.15
C VAL A 102 1.00 11.84 -19.26
N LYS A 103 -0.03 12.70 -19.32
CA LYS A 103 0.16 14.14 -19.53
C LYS A 103 0.46 14.91 -18.26
N ASN A 104 -0.15 14.53 -17.13
CA ASN A 104 -0.17 15.36 -15.93
C ASN A 104 0.61 14.77 -14.75
N VAL A 105 0.79 13.45 -14.70
CA VAL A 105 1.41 12.75 -13.56
C VAL A 105 2.82 12.31 -13.91
N LEU A 106 3.00 11.50 -14.96
CA LEU A 106 4.31 10.95 -15.35
C LEU A 106 5.43 12.00 -15.46
N PRO A 107 5.23 13.23 -16.01
CA PRO A 107 6.32 14.20 -16.11
C PRO A 107 6.92 14.65 -14.77
N GLN A 108 6.24 14.38 -13.66
CA GLN A 108 6.70 14.72 -12.31
C GLN A 108 7.67 13.66 -11.75
N PHE A 109 7.64 12.43 -12.27
CA PHE A 109 8.38 11.27 -11.76
C PHE A 109 9.37 10.73 -12.79
N ASP A 110 10.57 10.36 -12.34
CA ASP A 110 11.53 9.65 -13.22
C ASP A 110 11.34 8.15 -12.99
N CYS A 111 10.52 7.50 -13.81
CA CYS A 111 10.12 6.10 -13.63
C CYS A 111 11.13 5.13 -14.27
N GLU A 112 11.48 4.07 -13.55
CA GLU A 112 12.36 2.98 -13.98
C GLU A 112 11.66 1.62 -13.75
N PRO A 113 10.59 1.30 -14.51
CA PRO A 113 9.75 0.13 -14.25
C PRO A 113 10.45 -1.20 -14.54
N LYS A 114 10.21 -2.21 -13.69
CA LYS A 114 10.48 -3.62 -13.97
C LYS A 114 9.23 -4.47 -13.77
N SER A 115 9.05 -5.49 -14.61
CA SER A 115 7.90 -6.38 -14.50
C SER A 115 8.13 -7.42 -13.39
N PRO A 116 7.25 -7.51 -12.37
CA PRO A 116 7.31 -8.60 -11.40
C PRO A 116 7.17 -9.97 -12.07
N ALA A 117 6.40 -10.08 -13.16
CA ALA A 117 6.24 -11.34 -13.89
C ALA A 117 7.56 -11.81 -14.51
N GLU A 118 8.32 -10.90 -15.13
CA GLU A 118 9.65 -11.21 -15.68
C GLU A 118 10.64 -11.59 -14.57
N ILE A 119 10.60 -10.88 -13.42
CA ILE A 119 11.44 -11.20 -12.26
C ILE A 119 11.13 -12.59 -11.69
N LEU A 120 9.84 -12.96 -11.61
CA LEU A 120 9.41 -14.29 -11.16
C LEU A 120 9.83 -15.39 -12.16
N GLN A 121 9.79 -15.11 -13.47
CA GLN A 121 10.25 -16.03 -14.50
C GLN A 121 11.76 -16.28 -14.43
N GLU A 122 12.54 -15.23 -14.16
CA GLU A 122 14.00 -15.32 -14.10
C GLU A 122 14.51 -15.94 -12.79
N HIS A 123 13.90 -15.56 -11.66
CA HIS A 123 14.45 -15.84 -10.33
C HIS A 123 13.54 -16.69 -9.43
N GLY A 124 12.27 -16.83 -9.79
CA GLY A 124 11.32 -17.65 -9.03
C GLY A 124 11.52 -19.15 -9.25
N SER A 125 11.15 -19.94 -8.26
CA SER A 125 11.03 -21.39 -8.44
C SER A 125 9.85 -21.75 -9.37
N PRO A 126 9.75 -23.01 -9.85
CA PRO A 126 8.61 -23.46 -10.65
C PRO A 126 7.23 -23.23 -9.99
N GLU A 127 7.18 -23.20 -8.66
CA GLU A 127 5.95 -22.94 -7.91
C GLU A 127 5.62 -21.45 -7.75
N GLN A 128 6.59 -20.57 -7.98
CA GLN A 128 6.44 -19.12 -7.81
C GLN A 128 6.12 -18.40 -9.12
N GLN A 129 5.87 -19.15 -10.19
CA GLN A 129 5.63 -18.57 -11.51
C GLN A 129 4.31 -17.79 -11.57
N PRO A 130 4.22 -16.74 -12.41
CA PRO A 130 3.05 -15.85 -12.50
C PRO A 130 1.71 -16.59 -12.64
N GLU A 131 1.65 -17.64 -13.47
CA GLU A 131 0.44 -18.42 -13.72
C GLU A 131 -0.03 -19.26 -12.52
N LYS A 132 0.80 -19.38 -11.48
CA LYS A 132 0.51 -20.07 -10.21
C LYS A 132 0.03 -19.12 -9.12
N VAL A 133 0.06 -17.81 -9.37
CA VAL A 133 -0.46 -16.81 -8.41
C VAL A 133 -1.98 -16.91 -8.38
N LYS A 134 -2.52 -17.15 -7.18
CA LYS A 134 -3.96 -17.31 -6.96
C LYS A 134 -4.71 -15.99 -6.99
N ALA A 135 -4.15 -14.96 -6.36
CA ALA A 135 -4.71 -13.62 -6.37
C ALA A 135 -3.64 -12.56 -6.24
N ILE A 136 -3.92 -11.40 -6.82
CA ILE A 136 -3.18 -10.16 -6.61
C ILE A 136 -4.02 -9.30 -5.69
N ILE A 137 -3.40 -8.86 -4.60
CA ILE A 137 -3.97 -7.98 -3.59
C ILE A 137 -3.41 -6.60 -3.86
N PHE A 138 -4.26 -5.68 -4.30
CA PHE A 138 -3.85 -4.31 -4.51
C PHE A 138 -3.98 -3.51 -3.22
N SER A 139 -2.92 -2.83 -2.81
CA SER A 139 -2.98 -1.82 -1.76
C SER A 139 -3.94 -0.70 -2.18
N HIS A 140 -3.88 -0.28 -3.44
CA HIS A 140 -4.79 0.67 -4.08
C HIS A 140 -4.55 0.69 -5.62
N MET A 141 -5.15 1.66 -6.32
CA MET A 141 -5.26 1.67 -7.80
C MET A 141 -4.46 2.78 -8.50
N HIS A 142 -3.33 3.21 -7.94
CA HIS A 142 -2.42 4.11 -8.68
C HIS A 142 -1.55 3.36 -9.69
N PHE A 143 -0.98 4.12 -10.63
CA PHE A 143 -0.30 3.60 -11.83
C PHE A 143 0.95 2.77 -11.52
N ASP A 144 1.54 3.00 -10.35
CA ASP A 144 2.71 2.37 -9.76
C ASP A 144 2.39 1.18 -8.87
N HIS A 145 1.13 0.73 -8.81
CA HIS A 145 0.74 -0.45 -8.03
C HIS A 145 0.01 -1.51 -8.85
N VAL A 146 -0.55 -1.13 -10.01
CA VAL A 146 -1.47 -1.96 -10.78
C VAL A 146 -0.81 -2.71 -11.94
N GLY A 147 0.45 -2.41 -12.22
CA GLY A 147 1.16 -2.92 -13.40
C GLY A 147 0.37 -2.66 -14.67
N ASP A 148 0.34 -3.64 -15.57
CA ASP A 148 -0.47 -3.62 -16.80
C ASP A 148 -1.92 -4.09 -16.58
N GLY A 149 -2.46 -3.90 -15.37
CA GLY A 149 -3.76 -4.41 -14.98
C GLY A 149 -3.77 -5.91 -14.75
N ALA A 150 -2.65 -6.45 -14.24
CA ALA A 150 -2.47 -7.88 -13.99
C ALA A 150 -2.67 -8.75 -15.24
N LYS A 151 -2.25 -8.26 -16.41
CA LYS A 151 -2.40 -8.98 -17.67
C LYS A 151 -1.15 -9.77 -18.02
N ALA A 152 0.03 -9.24 -17.77
CA ALA A 152 1.29 -9.91 -18.08
C ALA A 152 1.53 -11.10 -17.13
N GLY A 153 1.10 -12.30 -17.54
CA GLY A 153 1.38 -13.56 -16.85
C GLY A 153 0.50 -13.85 -15.63
N PHE A 154 -0.42 -12.95 -15.27
CA PHE A 154 -1.30 -13.09 -14.11
C PHE A 154 -2.78 -13.27 -14.50
N GLU A 155 -3.05 -13.82 -15.68
CA GLU A 155 -4.40 -13.93 -16.25
C GLU A 155 -5.33 -14.80 -15.40
N ASN A 156 -4.76 -15.81 -14.70
CA ASN A 156 -5.50 -16.72 -13.83
C ASN A 156 -5.76 -16.16 -12.42
N ALA A 157 -5.09 -15.08 -12.03
CA ALA A 157 -5.18 -14.53 -10.68
C ALA A 157 -6.49 -13.76 -10.49
N GLU A 158 -7.11 -13.94 -9.33
CA GLU A 158 -8.17 -13.04 -8.84
C GLU A 158 -7.58 -11.67 -8.51
N LEU A 159 -8.40 -10.63 -8.58
CA LEU A 159 -8.01 -9.26 -8.22
C LEU A 159 -8.72 -8.87 -6.93
N TRP A 160 -7.97 -8.69 -5.86
CA TRP A 160 -8.50 -8.33 -4.54
C TRP A 160 -8.21 -6.86 -4.27
N VAL A 161 -9.27 -6.09 -4.02
CA VAL A 161 -9.21 -4.64 -3.84
C VAL A 161 -9.78 -4.21 -2.49
N GLY A 162 -9.35 -3.05 -2.00
CA GLY A 162 -9.75 -2.54 -0.70
C GLY A 162 -11.17 -1.96 -0.69
N PRO A 163 -11.75 -1.73 0.50
CA PRO A 163 -13.11 -1.21 0.63
C PRO A 163 -13.31 0.09 -0.14
N THR A 164 -14.41 0.24 -0.88
CA THR A 164 -14.71 1.44 -1.71
C THR A 164 -13.75 1.68 -2.87
N CYS A 165 -12.87 0.74 -3.21
CA CYS A 165 -11.96 0.88 -4.34
C CYS A 165 -12.70 1.23 -5.64
N CYS A 166 -13.80 0.54 -5.91
CA CYS A 166 -14.55 0.72 -7.15
C CYS A 166 -15.20 2.12 -7.27
N THR A 167 -15.37 2.88 -6.18
CA THR A 167 -16.03 4.19 -6.21
C THR A 167 -15.15 5.29 -6.79
N TYR A 168 -13.83 5.09 -6.82
CA TYR A 168 -12.87 6.02 -7.44
C TYR A 168 -12.10 5.39 -8.62
N ALA A 169 -11.97 4.06 -8.65
CA ALA A 169 -11.25 3.36 -9.71
C ALA A 169 -12.10 3.05 -10.95
N ARG A 170 -13.42 3.28 -10.90
CA ARG A 170 -14.36 3.02 -12.01
C ARG A 170 -15.34 4.17 -12.23
N PRO A 171 -15.84 4.35 -13.47
CA PRO A 171 -15.33 3.71 -14.69
C PRO A 171 -13.92 4.19 -15.03
N GLY A 172 -13.09 3.32 -15.60
CA GLY A 172 -11.73 3.69 -16.04
C GLY A 172 -11.69 4.20 -17.48
N TYR A 173 -10.54 4.67 -17.95
CA TYR A 173 -10.32 5.02 -19.35
C TYR A 173 -10.43 3.78 -20.27
N PRO A 174 -11.07 3.85 -21.45
CA PRO A 174 -11.60 5.04 -22.12
C PRO A 174 -13.06 5.38 -21.82
N VAL A 175 -13.73 4.66 -20.91
CA VAL A 175 -15.14 4.93 -20.58
C VAL A 175 -15.30 6.30 -19.91
N ASP A 176 -14.35 6.67 -19.05
CA ASP A 176 -14.17 8.05 -18.58
C ASP A 176 -12.81 8.58 -19.06
N GLU A 177 -12.85 9.64 -19.87
CA GLU A 177 -11.67 10.29 -20.46
C GLU A 177 -10.74 10.93 -19.41
N LYS A 178 -11.26 11.21 -18.21
CA LYS A 178 -10.51 11.83 -17.11
C LYS A 178 -10.03 10.82 -16.07
N ALA A 179 -10.41 9.54 -16.20
CA ALA A 179 -10.09 8.54 -15.20
C ALA A 179 -8.56 8.32 -15.07
N PRO A 180 -8.05 8.21 -13.84
CA PRO A 180 -6.64 7.90 -13.58
C PRO A 180 -6.33 6.40 -13.69
N THR A 181 -7.36 5.57 -13.85
CA THR A 181 -7.29 4.11 -14.01
C THR A 181 -7.73 3.69 -15.41
N LEU A 182 -7.33 2.49 -15.84
CA LEU A 182 -7.83 1.90 -17.09
C LEU A 182 -9.05 1.01 -16.79
N SER A 183 -10.06 1.04 -17.66
CA SER A 183 -11.22 0.15 -17.58
C SER A 183 -10.82 -1.32 -17.65
N GLU A 184 -9.71 -1.63 -18.34
CA GLU A 184 -9.18 -2.98 -18.43
C GLU A 184 -8.52 -3.49 -17.15
N THR A 185 -8.13 -2.60 -16.21
CA THR A 185 -7.55 -2.98 -14.92
C THR A 185 -8.60 -3.65 -14.05
N LEU A 186 -9.83 -3.13 -14.05
CA LEU A 186 -10.97 -3.69 -13.33
C LEU A 186 -12.16 -3.82 -14.29
N PRO A 187 -12.20 -4.83 -15.18
CA PRO A 187 -13.24 -4.97 -16.19
C PRO A 187 -14.60 -5.34 -15.58
N THR A 188 -15.68 -4.92 -16.24
CA THR A 188 -17.07 -5.13 -15.79
C THR A 188 -17.79 -6.26 -16.54
N ASP A 189 -17.11 -6.90 -17.48
CA ASP A 189 -17.63 -7.97 -18.35
C ASP A 189 -17.53 -9.37 -17.74
N GLY A 190 -16.95 -9.50 -16.55
CA GLY A 190 -16.73 -10.77 -15.87
C GLY A 190 -15.52 -11.57 -16.39
N SER A 191 -14.69 -10.99 -17.26
CA SER A 191 -13.45 -11.62 -17.75
C SER A 191 -12.41 -11.85 -16.64
N ARG A 192 -12.51 -11.09 -15.54
CA ARG A 192 -11.68 -11.23 -14.35
C ARG A 192 -12.56 -11.40 -13.12
N LYS A 193 -12.11 -12.22 -12.17
CA LYS A 193 -12.74 -12.33 -10.86
C LYS A 193 -12.19 -11.25 -9.94
N ILE A 194 -13.00 -10.25 -9.65
CA ILE A 194 -12.66 -9.14 -8.75
C ILE A 194 -13.39 -9.34 -7.42
N VAL A 195 -12.66 -9.20 -6.32
CA VAL A 195 -13.17 -9.36 -4.97
C VAL A 195 -12.88 -8.08 -4.19
N GLU A 196 -13.91 -7.52 -3.57
CA GLU A 196 -13.76 -6.41 -2.63
C GLU A 196 -14.27 -6.85 -1.27
N ALA A 197 -13.42 -6.78 -0.24
CA ALA A 197 -13.87 -6.89 1.14
C ALA A 197 -14.53 -5.55 1.50
N PHE A 198 -15.85 -5.47 1.41
CA PHE A 198 -16.53 -4.19 1.56
C PHE A 198 -16.86 -3.88 3.03
N VAL A 199 -16.85 -2.59 3.34
CA VAL A 199 -17.41 -2.04 4.57
C VAL A 199 -18.77 -1.44 4.19
N SER A 200 -19.83 -1.86 4.86
CA SER A 200 -21.18 -1.33 4.60
C SER A 200 -21.29 0.14 5.03
N ASP A 201 -22.16 0.91 4.36
CA ASP A 201 -22.41 2.30 4.73
C ASP A 201 -22.85 2.47 6.20
N GLU A 202 -23.62 1.54 6.77
CA GLU A 202 -23.98 1.54 8.20
C GLU A 202 -22.74 1.56 9.11
N LEU A 203 -21.77 0.67 8.86
CA LEU A 203 -20.50 0.63 9.60
C LEU A 203 -19.64 1.89 9.39
N LEU A 204 -19.70 2.49 8.20
CA LEU A 204 -18.99 3.73 7.89
C LEU A 204 -19.62 4.91 8.65
N GLU A 205 -20.95 4.99 8.67
CA GLU A 205 -21.71 6.02 9.41
C GLU A 205 -21.46 5.93 10.92
N GLU A 206 -21.53 4.72 11.49
CA GLU A 206 -21.25 4.47 12.91
C GLU A 206 -19.82 4.90 13.31
N ALA A 207 -18.87 4.72 12.40
CA ALA A 207 -17.48 5.13 12.59
C ALA A 207 -17.23 6.63 12.31
N GLY A 208 -18.20 7.36 11.77
CA GLY A 208 -18.01 8.75 11.31
C GLY A 208 -17.04 8.84 10.12
N ASP A 209 -16.95 7.79 9.31
CA ASP A 209 -16.07 7.70 8.15
C ASP A 209 -16.64 8.49 6.96
N LYS A 210 -15.82 9.30 6.30
CA LYS A 210 -16.23 10.16 5.18
C LYS A 210 -16.68 9.37 3.94
N ARG A 211 -16.42 8.07 3.90
CA ARG A 211 -16.86 7.17 2.83
C ARG A 211 -18.31 6.73 2.97
N ALA A 212 -18.97 7.03 4.10
CA ALA A 212 -20.38 6.74 4.30
C ALA A 212 -21.26 7.21 3.13
N GLY A 213 -22.08 6.31 2.60
CA GLY A 213 -22.99 6.51 1.47
C GLY A 213 -22.39 6.17 0.10
N LYS A 214 -21.06 6.06 -0.01
CA LYS A 214 -20.39 5.80 -1.29
C LYS A 214 -20.62 4.39 -1.80
N VAL A 215 -20.81 3.41 -0.92
CA VAL A 215 -21.04 2.02 -1.35
C VAL A 215 -22.39 1.93 -2.06
N MET A 216 -23.45 2.45 -1.45
CA MET A 216 -24.78 2.48 -2.06
C MET A 216 -24.83 3.34 -3.33
N GLU A 217 -24.16 4.50 -3.34
CA GLU A 217 -24.04 5.32 -4.56
C GLU A 217 -23.32 4.57 -5.69
N GLY A 218 -22.20 3.91 -5.38
CA GLY A 218 -21.44 3.11 -6.35
C GLY A 218 -22.25 1.93 -6.90
N LEU A 219 -23.05 1.28 -6.06
CA LEU A 219 -23.98 0.22 -6.48
C LEU A 219 -25.03 0.76 -7.45
N GLN A 220 -25.65 1.91 -7.15
CA GLN A 220 -26.65 2.54 -8.01
C GLN A 220 -26.07 2.96 -9.37
N LYS A 221 -24.80 3.40 -9.39
CA LYS A 221 -24.06 3.76 -10.62
C LYS A 221 -23.50 2.55 -11.37
N GLY A 222 -23.64 1.33 -10.84
CA GLY A 222 -23.11 0.12 -11.46
C GLY A 222 -21.58 -0.01 -11.40
N LEU A 223 -20.91 0.74 -10.52
CA LEU A 223 -19.44 0.68 -10.37
C LEU A 223 -18.96 -0.69 -9.85
N TYR A 224 -19.84 -1.40 -9.15
CA TYR A 224 -19.60 -2.74 -8.62
C TYR A 224 -20.02 -3.88 -9.57
N ASN A 225 -20.38 -3.58 -10.82
CA ASN A 225 -20.68 -4.62 -11.80
C ASN A 225 -19.49 -5.58 -11.93
N ALA A 226 -19.79 -6.89 -11.90
CA ALA A 226 -18.81 -7.98 -11.88
C ALA A 226 -17.81 -7.97 -10.70
N VAL A 227 -18.18 -7.34 -9.57
CA VAL A 227 -17.40 -7.40 -8.32
C VAL A 227 -18.09 -8.31 -7.32
N ALA A 228 -17.34 -9.28 -6.78
CA ALA A 228 -17.76 -10.07 -5.64
C ALA A 228 -17.55 -9.27 -4.35
N LEU A 229 -18.60 -8.60 -3.89
CA LEU A 229 -18.61 -7.94 -2.58
C LEU A 229 -18.65 -8.99 -1.47
N LYS A 230 -17.53 -9.17 -0.77
CA LYS A 230 -17.40 -10.12 0.34
C LYS A 230 -17.62 -9.39 1.66
N LYS A 231 -18.64 -9.81 2.41
CA LYS A 231 -18.78 -9.39 3.81
C LYS A 231 -17.63 -9.99 4.61
N ALA A 232 -16.85 -9.13 5.26
CA ALA A 232 -15.75 -9.54 6.13
C ALA A 232 -16.18 -9.48 7.60
N ASP A 233 -15.59 -10.35 8.42
CA ASP A 233 -15.72 -10.32 9.87
C ASP A 233 -14.72 -9.31 10.43
N TRP A 234 -15.10 -8.03 10.36
CA TRP A 234 -14.25 -6.91 10.78
C TRP A 234 -13.97 -6.95 12.28
N ILE A 235 -12.70 -6.87 12.64
CA ILE A 235 -12.18 -6.79 14.02
C ILE A 235 -11.24 -5.60 14.17
N GLY A 236 -11.05 -5.14 15.41
CA GLY A 236 -9.90 -4.29 15.75
C GLY A 236 -8.61 -5.10 15.71
N LEU A 237 -7.54 -4.54 15.15
CA LEU A 237 -6.23 -5.19 15.05
C LEU A 237 -5.10 -4.16 15.21
N GLY A 238 -4.28 -4.33 16.25
CA GLY A 238 -3.26 -3.35 16.62
C GLY A 238 -3.86 -1.95 16.76
N ALA A 239 -3.27 -0.96 16.11
CA ALA A 239 -3.79 0.41 16.14
C ALA A 239 -4.93 0.69 15.15
N PHE A 240 -5.48 -0.30 14.44
CA PHE A 240 -6.59 -0.10 13.49
C PHE A 240 -7.89 -0.71 14.00
N ASP A 241 -9.01 -0.06 13.68
CA ASP A 241 -10.35 -0.45 14.16
C ASP A 241 -11.03 -1.47 13.22
N ARG A 242 -10.51 -1.64 12.00
CA ARG A 242 -11.06 -2.54 10.99
C ARG A 242 -9.96 -3.30 10.26
N ALA A 243 -9.88 -4.59 10.57
CA ALA A 243 -9.12 -5.58 9.84
C ALA A 243 -9.90 -6.89 9.78
N PHE A 244 -9.52 -7.81 8.91
CA PHE A 244 -10.08 -9.17 8.92
C PHE A 244 -9.02 -10.19 8.54
N ASP A 245 -9.16 -11.39 9.09
CA ASP A 245 -8.30 -12.52 8.77
C ASP A 245 -8.63 -13.04 7.36
N VAL A 246 -7.67 -12.91 6.45
CA VAL A 246 -7.86 -13.20 5.03
C VAL A 246 -7.99 -14.71 4.77
N PHE A 247 -7.31 -15.53 5.57
CA PHE A 247 -7.25 -16.98 5.41
C PHE A 247 -8.06 -17.75 6.46
N GLY A 248 -8.43 -17.08 7.56
CA GLY A 248 -9.21 -17.65 8.66
C GLY A 248 -8.37 -18.50 9.63
N ASP A 249 -7.04 -18.43 9.55
CA ASP A 249 -6.12 -19.21 10.38
C ASP A 249 -5.10 -18.35 11.17
N GLY A 250 -5.27 -17.03 11.12
CA GLY A 250 -4.50 -16.04 11.84
C GLY A 250 -3.13 -15.72 11.24
N SER A 251 -2.83 -16.19 10.03
CA SER A 251 -1.54 -15.99 9.37
C SER A 251 -1.43 -14.65 8.62
N ALA A 252 -2.54 -14.05 8.17
CA ALA A 252 -2.54 -12.75 7.52
C ALA A 252 -3.85 -11.98 7.69
N TYR A 253 -3.76 -10.67 7.86
CA TYR A 253 -4.91 -9.79 8.07
C TYR A 253 -4.86 -8.62 7.09
N LEU A 254 -5.93 -8.40 6.31
CA LEU A 254 -6.10 -7.17 5.57
C LEU A 254 -6.68 -6.08 6.48
N ILE A 255 -6.12 -4.88 6.38
CA ILE A 255 -6.42 -3.73 7.22
C ILE A 255 -6.98 -2.62 6.33
N ASP A 256 -8.16 -2.10 6.68
CA ASP A 256 -8.73 -0.90 6.06
C ASP A 256 -7.94 0.34 6.51
N ALA A 257 -7.23 0.98 5.57
CA ALA A 257 -6.23 2.00 5.85
C ALA A 257 -6.41 3.25 4.96
N PRO A 258 -7.60 3.87 4.94
CA PRO A 258 -7.92 4.95 4.02
C PRO A 258 -7.03 6.19 4.24
N GLY A 259 -7.03 7.07 3.24
CA GLY A 259 -6.43 8.41 3.32
C GLY A 259 -5.55 8.71 2.13
N HIS A 260 -4.62 7.81 1.80
CA HIS A 260 -3.88 7.90 0.53
C HIS A 260 -4.83 7.84 -0.65
N SER A 261 -5.66 6.80 -0.67
CA SER A 261 -6.87 6.68 -1.48
C SER A 261 -8.01 6.16 -0.60
N GLU A 262 -9.26 6.23 -1.09
CA GLU A 262 -10.44 5.80 -0.32
C GLU A 262 -10.42 4.30 -0.01
N GLY A 263 -9.90 3.50 -0.94
CA GLY A 263 -9.77 2.05 -0.82
C GLY A 263 -8.36 1.58 -0.55
N HIS A 264 -7.50 2.43 0.01
CA HIS A 264 -6.18 2.01 0.45
C HIS A 264 -6.29 0.96 1.57
N GLN A 265 -5.54 -0.12 1.42
CA GLN A 265 -5.45 -1.20 2.38
C GLN A 265 -3.99 -1.64 2.59
N MET A 266 -3.75 -2.22 3.76
CA MET A 266 -2.48 -2.82 4.14
C MET A 266 -2.67 -4.29 4.50
N ILE A 267 -1.60 -5.07 4.56
CA ILE A 267 -1.66 -6.46 5.04
C ILE A 267 -0.62 -6.73 6.13
N LEU A 268 -1.09 -7.18 7.30
CA LEU A 268 -0.24 -7.67 8.39
C LEU A 268 -0.08 -9.18 8.24
N ILE A 269 1.16 -9.64 8.15
CA ILE A 269 1.50 -11.03 7.86
C ILE A 269 2.31 -11.59 9.01
N ARG A 270 1.90 -12.74 9.56
CA ARG A 270 2.69 -13.49 10.55
C ARG A 270 3.78 -14.27 9.81
N THR A 271 5.04 -13.91 10.07
CA THR A 271 6.20 -14.50 9.38
C THR A 271 6.80 -15.68 10.13
N THR A 272 6.76 -15.67 11.46
CA THR A 272 7.22 -16.78 12.30
C THR A 272 6.35 -16.92 13.56
N THR A 273 6.35 -18.12 14.13
CA THR A 273 5.72 -18.47 15.41
C THR A 273 6.71 -19.30 16.22
N GLY A 274 6.71 -19.18 17.55
CA GLY A 274 7.52 -20.06 18.39
C GLY A 274 7.79 -19.54 19.80
N SER A 275 8.73 -20.17 20.50
CA SER A 275 9.11 -19.80 21.88
C SER A 275 9.69 -18.39 22.01
N GLY A 276 10.23 -17.83 20.92
CA GLY A 276 10.68 -16.43 20.83
C GLY A 276 9.55 -15.42 20.61
N GLY A 277 8.30 -15.85 20.56
CA GLY A 277 7.14 -15.04 20.17
C GLY A 277 6.91 -15.04 18.66
N ASP A 278 5.80 -14.43 18.26
CA ASP A 278 5.43 -14.31 16.86
C ASP A 278 6.05 -13.05 16.26
N THR A 279 6.53 -13.16 15.02
CA THR A 279 7.01 -12.01 14.24
C THR A 279 6.07 -11.70 13.10
N PHE A 280 6.03 -10.41 12.72
CA PHE A 280 5.16 -9.94 11.68
C PHE A 280 5.87 -8.97 10.73
N VAL A 281 5.38 -8.94 9.50
CA VAL A 281 5.63 -7.88 8.53
C VAL A 281 4.31 -7.20 8.19
N LEU A 282 4.27 -5.87 8.29
CA LEU A 282 3.15 -5.06 7.81
C LEU A 282 3.55 -4.46 6.46
N LEU A 283 2.91 -4.93 5.39
CA LEU A 283 3.06 -4.34 4.05
C LEU A 283 2.10 -3.16 3.95
N ALA A 284 2.68 -1.96 3.88
CA ALA A 284 1.94 -0.72 4.10
C ALA A 284 1.51 -0.01 2.82
N GLY A 285 1.89 -0.52 1.64
CA GLY A 285 1.67 0.15 0.35
C GLY A 285 2.07 1.62 0.42
N ASP A 286 1.18 2.49 -0.04
CA ASP A 286 1.35 3.96 0.00
C ASP A 286 0.85 4.66 1.27
N CYS A 287 0.89 3.97 2.42
CA CYS A 287 0.67 4.64 3.70
C CYS A 287 1.62 5.83 3.87
N PHE A 288 2.87 5.72 3.40
CA PHE A 288 3.85 6.79 3.38
C PHE A 288 4.90 6.57 2.27
N HIS A 289 5.49 7.67 1.76
CA HIS A 289 6.41 7.65 0.61
C HIS A 289 7.86 7.99 0.97
N HIS A 290 8.12 8.34 2.23
CA HIS A 290 9.46 8.68 2.73
C HIS A 290 9.60 8.19 4.19
N PRO A 291 10.71 7.53 4.58
CA PRO A 291 10.86 6.92 5.91
C PRO A 291 10.71 7.92 7.08
N GLU A 292 11.04 9.18 6.85
CA GLU A 292 10.84 10.25 7.85
C GLU A 292 9.38 10.48 8.23
N LEU A 293 8.41 10.14 7.37
CA LEU A 293 6.99 10.27 7.68
C LEU A 293 6.55 9.28 8.75
N LEU A 294 7.18 8.11 8.83
CA LEU A 294 6.90 7.15 9.90
C LEU A 294 7.48 7.60 11.24
N LYS A 295 8.56 8.39 11.22
CA LYS A 295 9.13 9.04 12.42
C LYS A 295 8.31 10.23 12.86
N GLU A 296 7.99 11.13 11.93
CA GLU A 296 7.30 12.38 12.18
C GLU A 296 6.20 12.60 11.15
N PRO A 297 5.00 12.04 11.40
CA PRO A 297 3.89 12.07 10.44
C PRO A 297 3.46 13.48 10.05
N ARG A 298 3.65 14.49 10.92
CA ARG A 298 3.30 15.89 10.59
C ARG A 298 4.17 16.51 9.50
N ARG A 299 5.22 15.82 9.06
CA ARG A 299 5.99 16.20 7.88
C ARG A 299 5.31 15.77 6.58
N THR A 300 4.18 15.08 6.60
CA THR A 300 3.44 14.75 5.37
C THR A 300 3.04 16.03 4.65
N ALA A 301 3.46 16.16 3.39
CA ALA A 301 3.11 17.28 2.53
C ALA A 301 1.60 17.31 2.27
N ARG A 302 0.96 18.42 2.69
CA ARG A 302 -0.48 18.62 2.59
C ARG A 302 -0.89 20.08 2.75
N PRO A 303 -2.10 20.48 2.30
CA PRO A 303 -2.65 21.80 2.59
C PRO A 303 -2.81 22.05 4.12
N PRO A 304 -2.65 23.29 4.60
CA PRO A 304 -2.26 24.50 3.87
C PRO A 304 -0.73 24.65 3.68
N TYR A 305 0.07 23.69 4.13
CA TYR A 305 1.53 23.78 4.18
C TYR A 305 2.21 23.54 2.82
N SER A 306 1.61 22.70 1.98
CA SER A 306 1.99 22.46 0.58
C SER A 306 0.76 22.53 -0.33
N LYS A 307 0.99 22.89 -1.60
CA LYS A 307 -0.04 22.90 -2.66
C LYS A 307 -0.22 21.53 -3.31
N SER A 308 0.78 20.66 -3.18
CA SER A 308 0.79 19.28 -3.66
C SER A 308 0.85 18.33 -2.46
N GLY A 309 0.60 17.05 -2.72
CA GLY A 309 0.65 15.99 -1.73
C GLY A 309 0.43 14.64 -2.39
N MET A 310 0.87 13.57 -1.73
CA MET A 310 0.68 12.20 -2.21
C MET A 310 -0.70 11.63 -1.87
N HIS A 311 -1.47 12.25 -0.98
CA HIS A 311 -2.70 11.68 -0.43
C HIS A 311 -3.97 12.43 -0.86
N SER A 312 -5.02 11.68 -1.22
CA SER A 312 -6.33 12.23 -1.60
C SER A 312 -7.10 12.86 -0.42
N ASP A 313 -6.97 12.29 0.78
CA ASP A 313 -7.47 12.86 2.03
C ASP A 313 -6.33 12.93 3.06
N PRO A 314 -5.53 14.01 3.05
CA PRO A 314 -4.33 14.10 3.86
C PRO A 314 -4.53 14.00 5.37
N GLU A 315 -5.68 14.43 5.90
CA GLU A 315 -5.96 14.34 7.34
C GLU A 315 -6.28 12.91 7.76
N THR A 316 -7.03 12.17 6.93
CA THR A 316 -7.26 10.73 7.14
C THR A 316 -5.94 9.97 6.97
N ALA A 317 -5.13 10.30 5.96
CA ALA A 317 -3.83 9.68 5.73
C ALA A 317 -2.88 9.89 6.91
N LEU A 318 -2.85 11.10 7.49
CA LEU A 318 -2.04 11.40 8.67
C LEU A 318 -2.44 10.50 9.86
N GLY A 319 -3.74 10.31 10.09
CA GLY A 319 -4.24 9.35 11.08
C GLY A 319 -3.79 7.91 10.81
N THR A 320 -3.83 7.47 9.55
CA THR A 320 -3.33 6.16 9.12
C THR A 320 -1.82 6.02 9.36
N ILE A 321 -1.01 7.03 9.05
CA ILE A 321 0.44 7.02 9.33
C ILE A 321 0.72 6.93 10.84
N TYR A 322 -0.01 7.66 11.68
CA TYR A 322 0.13 7.53 13.14
C TYR A 322 -0.20 6.13 13.64
N ARG A 323 -1.27 5.51 13.13
CA ARG A 323 -1.61 4.12 13.47
C ARG A 323 -0.53 3.15 12.99
N THR A 324 0.00 3.33 11.79
CA THR A 324 1.12 2.53 11.26
C THR A 324 2.39 2.70 12.08
N LYS A 325 2.67 3.91 12.60
CA LYS A 325 3.78 4.18 13.51
C LYS A 325 3.70 3.35 14.80
N GLU A 326 2.51 3.13 15.36
CA GLU A 326 2.32 2.25 16.53
C GLU A 326 2.72 0.80 16.26
N PHE A 327 2.53 0.30 15.03
CA PHE A 327 3.05 -1.01 14.63
C PHE A 327 4.58 -0.98 14.53
N ALA A 328 5.14 0.05 13.91
CA ALA A 328 6.58 0.19 13.76
C ALA A 328 7.33 0.29 15.10
N GLN A 329 6.67 0.75 16.16
CA GLN A 329 7.20 0.75 17.53
C GLN A 329 7.25 -0.64 18.18
N LYS A 330 6.53 -1.65 17.69
CA LYS A 330 6.55 -3.00 18.28
C LYS A 330 7.78 -3.78 17.85
N ASP A 331 8.55 -4.30 18.79
CA ASP A 331 9.80 -5.02 18.50
C ASP A 331 9.62 -6.22 17.56
N ASN A 332 8.42 -6.80 17.51
CA ASN A 332 8.08 -7.97 16.71
C ASN A 332 7.32 -7.68 15.41
N VAL A 333 7.16 -6.41 15.02
CA VAL A 333 6.54 -6.03 13.73
C VAL A 333 7.50 -5.17 12.91
N TRP A 334 7.79 -5.58 11.68
CA TRP A 334 8.50 -4.73 10.73
C TRP A 334 7.52 -4.12 9.71
N VAL A 335 7.51 -2.79 9.60
CA VAL A 335 6.70 -2.06 8.63
C VAL A 335 7.52 -1.85 7.36
N VAL A 336 6.93 -2.18 6.22
CA VAL A 336 7.54 -2.06 4.89
C VAL A 336 6.54 -1.40 3.94
N ALA A 337 6.81 -0.16 3.52
CA ALA A 337 6.00 0.54 2.51
C ALA A 337 6.57 0.33 1.10
N ALA A 338 5.75 0.55 0.07
CA ALA A 338 6.14 0.31 -1.33
C ALA A 338 7.35 1.16 -1.76
N HIS A 339 7.43 2.39 -1.23
CA HIS A 339 8.39 3.42 -1.61
C HIS A 339 9.40 3.76 -0.52
N ASP A 340 9.58 2.89 0.48
CA ASP A 340 10.53 3.11 1.58
C ASP A 340 11.94 2.61 1.23
N PHE A 341 12.77 3.51 0.68
CA PHE A 341 14.17 3.21 0.36
C PHE A 341 15.02 2.74 1.56
N SER A 342 14.60 3.01 2.80
CA SER A 342 15.33 2.52 3.99
C SER A 342 15.29 1.00 4.09
N VAL A 343 14.24 0.35 3.58
CA VAL A 343 14.12 -1.11 3.56
C VAL A 343 15.23 -1.72 2.72
N GLY A 344 15.40 -1.24 1.49
CA GLY A 344 16.46 -1.69 0.59
C GLY A 344 17.85 -1.42 1.16
N ASN A 345 18.07 -0.23 1.70
CA ASN A 345 19.33 0.13 2.37
C ASN A 345 19.65 -0.78 3.56
N ASN A 346 18.64 -1.22 4.32
CA ASN A 346 18.82 -2.12 5.45
C ASN A 346 19.10 -3.57 5.02
N ILE A 347 18.51 -4.03 3.92
CA ILE A 347 18.74 -5.37 3.36
C ILE A 347 20.11 -5.44 2.68
N GLN A 348 20.41 -4.47 1.82
CA GLN A 348 21.61 -4.44 0.99
C GLN A 348 22.13 -2.99 0.83
N PRO A 349 22.94 -2.50 1.79
CA PRO A 349 23.44 -1.13 1.78
C PRO A 349 24.18 -0.76 0.48
N GLY A 350 23.90 0.44 -0.04
CA GLY A 350 24.57 0.99 -1.24
C GLY A 350 24.09 0.39 -2.57
N VAL A 351 23.07 -0.48 -2.55
CA VAL A 351 22.46 -1.04 -3.75
C VAL A 351 21.17 -0.29 -4.06
N LYS A 352 21.14 0.37 -5.22
CA LYS A 352 19.94 1.08 -5.71
C LYS A 352 18.78 0.12 -5.94
N GLU A 353 19.08 -1.06 -6.48
CA GLU A 353 18.07 -2.03 -6.90
C GLU A 353 18.43 -3.47 -6.53
N ILE A 354 17.62 -4.05 -5.65
CA ILE A 354 17.76 -5.44 -5.22
C ILE A 354 17.31 -6.37 -6.35
N GLN A 355 18.16 -7.32 -6.73
CA GLN A 355 17.84 -8.28 -7.79
C GLN A 355 17.13 -9.51 -7.24
N GLY A 356 16.16 -10.03 -7.98
CA GLY A 356 15.46 -11.28 -7.68
C GLY A 356 14.50 -11.18 -6.48
N LEU A 357 14.37 -12.30 -5.75
CA LEU A 357 13.47 -12.45 -4.62
C LEU A 357 14.26 -12.51 -3.32
N VAL A 358 14.00 -11.59 -2.39
CA VAL A 358 14.56 -11.64 -1.04
C VAL A 358 13.50 -12.11 -0.06
N GLN A 359 13.64 -13.31 0.49
CA GLN A 359 12.76 -13.75 1.57
C GLN A 359 13.04 -12.92 2.82
N ILE A 360 12.01 -12.30 3.39
CA ILE A 360 12.14 -11.35 4.51
C ILE A 360 11.66 -11.89 5.86
N ASN A 361 11.32 -13.18 5.97
CA ASN A 361 10.82 -13.78 7.21
C ASN A 361 11.79 -13.71 8.39
N ASP A 362 13.11 -13.70 8.14
CA ASP A 362 14.18 -13.70 9.14
C ASP A 362 14.70 -12.29 9.44
N TRP A 363 13.93 -11.24 9.11
CA TRP A 363 14.30 -9.83 9.28
C TRP A 363 14.81 -9.49 10.69
N GLN A 364 14.29 -10.14 11.73
CA GLN A 364 14.67 -9.92 13.10
C GLN A 364 16.06 -10.49 13.41
N GLU A 365 16.36 -11.71 12.94
CA GLU A 365 17.68 -12.34 13.06
C GLU A 365 18.72 -11.54 12.26
N LYS A 366 18.34 -11.08 11.07
CA LYS A 366 19.17 -10.23 10.19
C LYS A 366 19.33 -8.79 10.68
N LYS A 367 18.54 -8.37 11.68
CA LYS A 367 18.53 -6.99 12.22
C LYS A 367 18.29 -5.92 11.14
N TRP A 368 17.40 -6.23 10.20
CA TRP A 368 17.02 -5.32 9.11
C TRP A 368 16.09 -4.21 9.59
N LYS A 369 15.19 -4.50 10.53
CA LYS A 369 14.45 -3.44 11.23
C LYS A 369 15.42 -2.61 12.08
N LYS A 370 15.47 -1.29 11.85
CA LYS A 370 16.14 -0.36 12.76
C LYS A 370 15.13 0.34 13.68
N PRO A 371 15.58 0.87 14.83
CA PRO A 371 14.73 1.69 15.68
C PRO A 371 14.19 2.91 14.93
N LEU A 372 12.93 3.29 15.21
CA LEU A 372 12.34 4.53 14.68
C LEU A 372 13.09 5.79 15.12
N HIS A 373 13.77 5.74 16.27
CA HIS A 373 14.52 6.86 16.82
C HIS A 373 16.03 6.60 16.62
N GLY A 374 16.66 7.37 15.73
CA GLY A 374 18.07 7.26 15.34
C GLY A 374 18.35 7.87 13.96
N GLU A 375 19.65 8.04 13.64
CA GLU A 375 20.11 8.33 12.26
C GLU A 375 20.07 7.04 11.43
N TRP A 376 19.67 7.14 10.16
CA TRP A 376 19.59 6.01 9.21
C TRP A 376 20.87 5.87 8.38
#